data_AF-A0A9E4XKM1-F1
#
_entry.id   AF-A0A9E4XKM1-F1
#
_cell.length_a   1.000
_cell.length_b   1.000
_cell.length_c   1.000
_cell.angle_alpha   90.00
_cell.angle_beta   90.00
_cell.angle_gamma   90.00
#
_symmetry.space_group_name_H-M   'P 1'
#
loop_
_entity.id
_entity.type
_entity.pdbx_description
1 polymer ?
#
loop_
_entity_poly.entity_id
_entity_poly.type
_entity_poly.pdbx_seq_one_letter_code
_entity_poly.pdbx_strand_id
1 'polypeptide(L)'
;MARSFRLWALSDTHVGTEIKFGRHSLEEVIQHAEAWPSEPGGADGFDIAINLGDFSGSQLPPGDEEGELVVSQYATARKHGREHFYDVIGNHDASGVDEPTQWWFKKWIDPTGENTEFSGVDNSKRPYP
;
A
#
# COMPACT_ATOMS: atom_id res chain seq x y z
N MET A 1 6.72 29.53 -11.00
CA MET A 1 5.45 28.89 -11.40
C MET A 1 5.07 27.90 -10.32
N ALA A 2 3.78 27.73 -10.03
CA ALA A 2 3.34 26.71 -9.08
C ALA A 2 3.59 25.32 -9.70
N ARG A 3 4.16 24.40 -8.91
CA ARG A 3 4.32 23.00 -9.31
C ARG A 3 2.98 22.29 -9.12
N SER A 4 2.52 21.58 -10.15
CA SER A 4 1.36 20.68 -10.03
C SER A 4 1.69 19.53 -9.09
N PHE A 5 0.75 19.19 -8.21
CA PHE A 5 0.82 18.04 -7.33
C PHE A 5 -0.01 16.89 -7.91
N ARG A 6 0.58 15.70 -7.99
CA ARG A 6 -0.01 14.50 -8.59
C ARG A 6 -0.32 13.49 -7.50
N LEU A 7 -1.62 13.27 -7.28
CA LEU A 7 -2.13 12.26 -6.37
C LEU A 7 -2.55 11.03 -7.18
N TRP A 8 -2.08 9.84 -6.81
CA TRP A 8 -2.69 8.58 -7.24
C TRP A 8 -3.56 8.01 -6.11
N ALA A 9 -4.78 7.61 -6.42
CA ALA A 9 -5.69 7.00 -5.45
C ALA A 9 -6.06 5.60 -5.91
N LEU A 10 -6.03 4.66 -4.96
CA LEU A 10 -6.39 3.26 -5.15
C LEU A 10 -7.13 2.73 -3.92
N SER A 11 -7.76 1.57 -4.06
CA SER A 11 -8.46 0.86 -2.99
C SER A 11 -8.72 -0.57 -3.46
N ASP A 12 -9.12 -1.44 -2.54
CA ASP A 12 -9.73 -2.73 -2.85
C ASP A 12 -8.85 -3.65 -3.71
N THR A 13 -7.56 -3.71 -3.39
CA THR A 13 -6.65 -4.63 -4.10
C THR A 13 -6.88 -6.09 -3.77
N HIS A 14 -7.47 -6.41 -2.61
CA HIS A 14 -7.94 -7.75 -2.22
C HIS A 14 -6.89 -8.84 -2.50
N VAL A 15 -5.64 -8.57 -2.09
CA VAL A 15 -4.43 -9.28 -2.51
C VAL A 15 -4.52 -10.79 -2.28
N GLY A 16 -4.99 -11.25 -1.12
CA GLY A 16 -5.13 -12.69 -0.85
C GLY A 16 -6.25 -13.40 -1.61
N THR A 17 -7.20 -12.66 -2.20
CA THR A 17 -8.19 -13.24 -3.12
C THR A 17 -7.66 -13.27 -4.54
N GLU A 18 -7.09 -12.17 -5.03
CA GLU A 18 -6.58 -12.06 -6.39
C GLU A 18 -5.42 -13.03 -6.68
N ILE A 19 -4.56 -13.28 -5.69
CA ILE A 19 -3.43 -14.22 -5.84
C ILE A 19 -3.88 -15.66 -6.14
N LYS A 20 -5.08 -16.05 -5.70
CA LYS A 20 -5.66 -17.38 -6.01
C LYS A 20 -6.00 -17.54 -7.49
N PHE A 21 -6.13 -16.42 -8.21
CA PHE A 21 -6.33 -16.36 -9.65
C PHE A 21 -5.03 -16.02 -10.40
N GLY A 22 -3.88 -16.04 -9.72
CA GLY A 22 -2.57 -15.75 -10.29
C GLY A 22 -2.31 -14.28 -10.55
N ARG A 23 -3.07 -13.37 -9.91
CA ARG A 23 -2.91 -11.93 -10.06
C ARG A 23 -2.18 -11.32 -8.87
N HIS A 24 -1.18 -10.50 -9.17
CA HIS A 24 -0.47 -9.70 -8.19
C HIS A 24 -1.08 -8.29 -8.21
N SER A 25 -2.31 -8.20 -7.72
CA SER A 25 -3.22 -7.08 -7.98
C SER A 25 -2.67 -5.72 -7.56
N LEU A 26 -1.97 -5.63 -6.44
CA LEU A 26 -1.36 -4.39 -5.95
C LEU A 26 -0.08 -4.04 -6.75
N GLU A 27 0.78 -5.02 -7.02
CA GLU A 27 1.98 -4.84 -7.85
C GLU A 27 1.62 -4.33 -9.26
N GLU A 28 0.65 -4.98 -9.91
CA GLU A 28 0.22 -4.64 -11.28
C GLU A 28 -0.21 -3.17 -11.37
N VAL A 29 -1.03 -2.70 -10.43
CA VAL A 29 -1.52 -1.32 -10.45
C VAL A 29 -0.46 -0.31 -10.04
N ILE A 30 0.48 -0.67 -9.16
CA ILE A 30 1.65 0.16 -8.86
C ILE A 30 2.48 0.37 -10.13
N GLN A 31 2.79 -0.70 -10.87
CA GLN A 31 3.58 -0.59 -12.11
C GLN A 31 2.91 0.31 -13.15
N HIS A 32 1.57 0.23 -13.27
CA HIS A 32 0.81 1.13 -14.13
C HIS A 32 0.88 2.59 -13.66
N ALA A 33 0.73 2.83 -12.35
CA ALA A 33 0.80 4.17 -11.77
C ALA A 33 2.19 4.80 -11.95
N GLU A 34 3.27 4.04 -11.74
CA GLU A 34 4.64 4.50 -11.96
C GLU A 34 4.94 4.82 -13.43
N ALA A 35 4.19 4.25 -14.36
CA ALA A 35 4.28 4.55 -15.79
C ALA A 35 3.44 5.77 -16.21
N TRP A 36 2.69 6.41 -15.31
CA TRP A 36 1.85 7.57 -15.64
C TRP A 36 2.72 8.75 -16.12
N PRO A 37 2.69 9.12 -17.42
CA PRO A 37 3.61 10.09 -17.98
C PRO A 37 3.52 11.46 -17.33
N SER A 38 4.67 12.08 -17.12
CA SER A 38 4.78 13.45 -16.64
C SER A 38 4.86 14.48 -17.78
N GLU A 39 4.62 15.74 -17.44
CA GLU A 39 4.95 16.86 -18.32
C GLU A 39 6.46 16.92 -18.61
N PRO A 40 6.90 17.49 -19.75
CA PRO A 40 8.31 17.56 -20.10
C PRO A 40 9.19 18.12 -18.97
N GLY A 41 10.18 17.33 -18.54
CA GLY A 41 11.10 17.68 -17.45
C GLY A 41 10.64 17.23 -16.05
N GLY A 42 9.48 16.60 -15.92
CA GLY A 42 9.03 15.90 -14.71
C GLY A 42 9.52 14.45 -14.64
N ALA A 43 9.35 13.84 -13.46
CA ALA A 43 9.42 12.39 -13.30
C ALA A 43 8.02 11.78 -13.48
N ASP A 44 7.91 10.69 -14.22
CA ASP A 44 6.68 9.92 -14.35
C ASP A 44 6.23 9.36 -12.99
N GLY A 45 4.93 9.09 -12.85
CA GLY A 45 4.35 8.58 -11.61
C GLY A 45 3.53 9.62 -10.85
N PHE A 46 3.66 9.61 -9.53
CA PHE A 46 2.87 10.45 -8.63
C PHE A 46 3.76 11.08 -7.55
N ASP A 47 3.28 12.12 -6.89
CA ASP A 47 3.97 12.68 -5.73
C ASP A 47 3.72 11.84 -4.48
N ILE A 48 2.46 11.43 -4.29
CA ILE A 48 2.03 10.44 -3.30
C ILE A 48 0.91 9.57 -3.86
N ALA A 49 0.77 8.40 -3.26
CA ALA A 49 -0.37 7.52 -3.41
C ALA A 49 -1.21 7.50 -2.13
N ILE A 50 -2.53 7.42 -2.25
CA ILE A 50 -3.43 7.13 -1.13
C ILE A 50 -4.14 5.81 -1.42
N ASN A 51 -3.91 4.81 -0.59
CA ASN A 51 -4.65 3.55 -0.65
C ASN A 51 -5.75 3.55 0.41
N LEU A 52 -7.00 3.41 -0.02
CA LEU A 52 -8.19 3.60 0.82
C LEU A 52 -8.67 2.33 1.53
N GLY A 53 -7.86 1.27 1.54
CA GLY A 53 -8.10 0.07 2.33
C GLY A 53 -8.48 -1.15 1.50
N ASP A 54 -8.86 -2.20 2.23
CA ASP A 54 -9.19 -3.52 1.70
C ASP A 54 -8.03 -4.09 0.88
N PHE A 55 -6.87 -4.09 1.54
CA PHE A 55 -5.66 -4.76 1.08
C PHE A 55 -5.87 -6.26 1.13
N SER A 56 -6.39 -6.75 2.27
CA SER A 56 -6.79 -8.13 2.41
C SER A 56 -7.99 -8.43 1.52
N GLY A 57 -7.95 -9.57 0.83
CA GLY A 57 -9.11 -10.11 0.13
C GLY A 57 -9.83 -11.19 0.94
N SER A 58 -9.34 -11.50 2.14
CA SER A 58 -9.84 -12.58 2.97
C SER A 58 -11.26 -12.31 3.47
N GLN A 59 -12.04 -13.38 3.58
CA GLN A 59 -13.37 -13.35 4.24
C GLN A 59 -13.28 -13.68 5.74
N LEU A 60 -12.08 -13.96 6.22
CA LEU A 60 -11.70 -14.14 7.62
C LEU A 60 -10.70 -13.04 8.01
N PRO A 61 -10.52 -12.73 9.30
CA PRO A 61 -9.47 -11.80 9.72
C PRO A 61 -8.10 -12.16 9.10
N PRO A 62 -7.37 -11.17 8.55
CA PRO A 62 -6.12 -11.43 7.85
C PRO A 62 -5.01 -11.81 8.83
N GLY A 63 -4.14 -12.71 8.37
CA GLY A 63 -2.99 -13.20 9.12
C GLY A 63 -1.66 -12.76 8.52
N ASP A 64 -0.57 -13.25 9.12
CA ASP A 64 0.80 -12.89 8.71
C ASP A 64 1.10 -13.23 7.24
N GLU A 65 0.66 -14.39 6.73
CA GLU A 65 0.90 -14.78 5.32
C GLU A 65 0.35 -13.77 4.30
N GLU A 66 -0.85 -13.23 4.55
CA GLU A 66 -1.43 -12.21 3.67
C GLU A 66 -0.75 -10.84 3.86
N GLY A 67 -0.30 -10.54 5.09
CA GLY A 67 0.50 -9.34 5.37
C GLY A 67 1.82 -9.32 4.60
N GLU A 68 2.57 -10.43 4.64
CA GLU A 68 3.80 -10.61 3.87
C GLU A 68 3.55 -10.48 2.37
N LEU A 69 2.42 -11.01 1.87
CA LEU A 69 2.05 -10.91 0.47
C LEU A 69 1.80 -9.45 0.05
N VAL A 70 1.07 -8.67 0.86
CA VAL A 70 0.86 -7.24 0.60
C VAL A 70 2.19 -6.47 0.59
N VAL A 71 3.05 -6.69 1.59
CA VAL A 71 4.38 -6.05 1.66
C VAL A 71 5.23 -6.42 0.44
N SER A 72 5.21 -7.68 0.02
CA SER A 72 5.98 -8.13 -1.15
C SER A 72 5.55 -7.44 -2.45
N GLN A 73 4.25 -7.18 -2.63
CA GLN A 73 3.74 -6.49 -3.81
C GLN A 73 4.07 -4.99 -3.76
N TYR A 74 4.00 -4.35 -2.59
CA TYR A 74 4.50 -2.98 -2.42
C TYR A 74 5.98 -2.86 -2.74
N ALA A 75 6.79 -3.85 -2.36
CA ALA A 75 8.25 -3.86 -2.59
C ALA A 75 8.66 -3.93 -4.07
N THR A 76 7.71 -4.15 -4.98
CA THR A 76 7.98 -4.14 -6.44
C THR A 76 8.02 -2.74 -7.04
N ALA A 77 7.55 -1.73 -6.32
CA ALA A 77 7.66 -0.32 -6.73
C ALA A 77 9.12 0.04 -7.00
N ARG A 78 9.38 0.69 -8.13
CA ARG A 78 10.76 0.99 -8.59
C ARG A 78 11.12 2.46 -8.51
N LYS A 79 10.12 3.34 -8.63
CA LYS A 79 10.29 4.79 -8.62
C LYS A 79 9.92 5.40 -7.26
N HIS A 80 9.02 4.75 -6.51
CA HIS A 80 8.51 5.24 -5.23
C HIS A 80 8.82 4.25 -4.11
N GLY A 81 9.27 4.77 -2.96
CA GLY A 81 9.42 4.00 -1.73
C GLY A 81 8.08 3.77 -1.02
N ARG A 82 8.05 2.87 -0.05
CA ARG A 82 6.86 2.53 0.75
C ARG A 82 6.21 3.78 1.39
N GLU A 83 7.01 4.78 1.70
CA GLU A 83 6.61 6.04 2.34
C GLU A 83 5.87 7.01 1.42
N HIS A 84 5.86 6.76 0.12
CA HIS A 84 5.04 7.51 -0.83
C HIS A 84 3.57 7.05 -0.81
N PHE A 85 3.29 5.91 -0.18
CA PHE A 85 1.94 5.36 -0.03
C PHE A 85 1.39 5.72 1.36
N TYR A 86 0.21 6.33 1.36
CA TYR A 86 -0.51 6.74 2.56
C TYR A 86 -1.74 5.86 2.64
N ASP A 87 -1.67 4.90 3.55
CA ASP A 87 -2.62 3.81 3.62
C ASP A 87 -3.66 4.09 4.72
N VAL A 88 -4.94 3.87 4.38
CA VAL A 88 -6.07 3.91 5.30
C VAL A 88 -6.66 2.52 5.40
N ILE A 89 -7.18 2.17 6.57
CA ILE A 89 -7.73 0.85 6.83
C ILE A 89 -9.09 0.64 6.16
N GLY A 90 -9.31 -0.53 5.56
CA GLY A 90 -10.61 -1.00 5.10
C GLY A 90 -11.23 -2.04 6.05
N ASN A 91 -12.45 -2.48 5.77
CA ASN A 91 -13.13 -3.45 6.63
C ASN A 91 -12.55 -4.87 6.52
N HIS A 92 -11.97 -5.25 5.38
CA HIS A 92 -11.32 -6.55 5.22
C HIS A 92 -9.98 -6.65 5.95
N ASP A 93 -9.39 -5.51 6.32
CA ASP A 93 -8.13 -5.44 7.05
C ASP A 93 -8.29 -5.54 8.58
N ALA A 94 -9.55 -5.68 9.04
CA ALA A 94 -9.91 -5.65 10.44
C ALA A 94 -9.51 -6.95 11.17
N SER A 95 -9.09 -6.80 12.42
CA SER A 95 -8.81 -7.92 13.32
C SER A 95 -10.08 -8.65 13.76
N GLY A 96 -9.92 -9.92 14.14
CA GLY A 96 -10.97 -10.72 14.74
C GLY A 96 -11.43 -10.21 16.11
N VAL A 97 -12.56 -10.74 16.59
CA VAL A 97 -13.19 -10.32 17.86
C VAL A 97 -12.27 -10.50 19.08
N ASP A 98 -11.45 -11.56 19.07
CA ASP A 98 -10.54 -11.90 20.17
C ASP A 98 -9.09 -11.47 19.91
N GLU A 99 -8.85 -10.65 18.88
CA GLU A 99 -7.52 -10.20 18.49
C GLU A 99 -7.26 -8.74 18.91
N PRO A 100 -5.99 -8.34 19.09
CA PRO A 100 -5.67 -6.94 19.37
C PRO A 100 -6.16 -6.03 18.24
N THR A 101 -6.78 -4.91 18.59
CA THR A 101 -7.45 -4.03 17.62
C THR A 101 -6.52 -3.58 16.50
N GLN A 102 -6.88 -3.99 15.28
CA GLN A 102 -6.21 -3.64 14.02
C GLN A 102 -4.71 -4.01 14.01
N TRP A 103 -4.34 -5.10 14.71
CA TRP A 103 -2.94 -5.51 14.81
C TRP A 103 -2.32 -5.76 13.43
N TRP A 104 -3.07 -6.39 12.52
CA TRP A 104 -2.60 -6.74 11.20
C TRP A 104 -2.27 -5.48 10.39
N PHE A 105 -3.22 -4.54 10.32
CA PHE A 105 -3.03 -3.26 9.65
C PHE A 105 -1.88 -2.45 10.24
N LYS A 106 -1.77 -2.39 11.58
CA LYS A 106 -0.67 -1.69 12.26
C LYS A 106 0.70 -2.32 11.99
N LYS A 107 0.79 -3.65 11.92
CA LYS A 107 2.05 -4.37 11.70
C LYS A 107 2.50 -4.34 10.25
N TRP A 108 1.61 -4.70 9.32
CA TRP A 108 1.98 -5.00 7.94
C TRP A 108 1.80 -3.80 7.00
N ILE A 109 0.75 -3.00 7.22
CA ILE A 109 0.50 -1.80 6.42
C ILE A 109 1.21 -0.59 7.04
N ASP A 110 1.20 -0.52 8.37
CA ASP A 110 2.03 0.36 9.20
C ASP A 110 1.97 1.84 8.79
N PRO A 111 0.79 2.48 8.83
CA PRO A 111 0.64 3.87 8.41
C PRO A 111 1.50 4.83 9.25
N THR A 112 1.84 4.46 10.49
CA THR A 112 2.64 5.27 11.42
C THR A 112 4.14 5.02 11.33
N GLY A 113 4.57 3.94 10.68
CA GLY A 113 5.99 3.53 10.64
C GLY A 113 6.52 3.03 11.98
N GLU A 114 5.65 2.51 12.86
CA GLU A 114 6.02 1.95 14.16
C GLU A 114 6.47 0.48 14.06
N ASN A 115 6.21 -0.17 12.93
CA ASN A 115 6.49 -1.59 12.68
C ASN A 115 7.38 -1.80 11.44
N THR A 116 8.34 -0.88 11.21
CA THR A 116 9.24 -0.85 10.05
C THR A 116 9.91 -2.21 9.74
N GLU A 117 10.24 -2.99 10.77
CA GLU A 117 10.84 -4.32 10.62
C GLU A 117 9.98 -5.26 9.75
N PHE A 118 8.66 -5.12 9.81
CA PHE A 118 7.70 -5.94 9.06
C PHE A 118 7.22 -5.26 7.78
N SER A 119 6.90 -3.97 7.87
CA SER A 119 6.24 -3.21 6.79
C SER A 119 7.21 -2.61 5.77
N GLY A 120 8.46 -2.38 6.18
CA GLY A 120 9.44 -1.58 5.45
C GLY A 120 9.17 -0.07 5.44
N VAL A 121 8.15 0.43 6.16
CA VAL A 121 7.82 1.86 6.23
C VAL A 121 8.76 2.58 7.18
N ASP A 122 9.52 3.56 6.69
CA ASP A 122 10.28 4.50 7.53
C ASP A 122 9.61 5.88 7.52
N ASN A 123 8.85 6.21 8.56
CA ASN A 123 8.07 7.45 8.61
C ASN A 123 8.93 8.73 8.41
N SER A 124 10.24 8.68 8.71
CA SER A 124 11.14 9.82 8.50
C SER A 124 11.43 10.13 7.03
N LYS A 125 11.14 9.19 6.11
CA LYS A 125 11.33 9.34 4.66
C LYS A 125 10.05 9.76 3.92
N ARG A 126 8.95 10.02 4.62
CA ARG A 126 7.72 10.50 3.99
C ARG A 126 7.96 11.84 3.30
N PRO A 127 7.57 11.99 2.02
CA PRO A 127 7.75 13.26 1.30
C PRO A 127 6.83 14.36 1.81
N TYR A 128 5.74 14.01 2.50
CA TYR A 128 4.77 14.95 3.08
C TYR A 128 4.37 14.47 4.50
N PRO A 129 4.21 15.38 5.46
CA PRO A 129 3.85 15.03 6.84
C PRO A 129 2.36 14.70 7.02
#